data_AF-A0A7S2N364-F1
#
_entry.id   AF-A0A7S2N364-F1
#
_cell.length_a   1.000
_cell.length_b   1.000
_cell.length_c   1.000
_cell.angle_alpha   90.00
_cell.angle_beta   90.00
_cell.angle_gamma   90.00
#
_symmetry.space_group_name_H-M   'P 1'
#
loop_
_entity.id
_entity.type
_entity.pdbx_description
1 polymer ?
#
loop_
_entity_poly.entity_id
_entity_poly.type
_entity_poly.pdbx_seq_one_letter_code
_entity_poly.pdbx_strand_id
1 'polypeptide(L)'
;MPTDTGARWIDRDWDVGTEEFEATGGGDASEAQFWNQYAVSLHWVMAQLTLGAMDVAPRSSFERMFAVLLLVVAMIGGTSGMSVMSAKIVQMSMVGQKRTQNLLDAQAFLRQEKIPPELCLQVQRQLMDRMNKPERFDESFVPSLTTVSKSLQLQVKHAIRFPVVTKHALFRTWYTIDKKALWDLCGRAVAFSFLQTEDDLFFAGESASSMYYIDTGRLTYVQNPSTSM
;
A
#
# COMPACT_ATOMS: atom_id res chain seq x y z
N MET A 1 37.33 19.87 -33.95
CA MET A 1 37.11 21.32 -34.14
C MET A 1 37.43 22.03 -32.83
N PRO A 2 38.27 23.08 -32.82
CA PRO A 2 38.56 23.84 -31.60
C PRO A 2 37.24 24.37 -31.03
N THR A 3 37.06 24.26 -29.73
CA THR A 3 35.99 24.98 -29.04
C THR A 3 36.25 26.49 -29.18
N ASP A 4 35.18 27.30 -29.15
CA ASP A 4 35.21 28.77 -29.32
C ASP A 4 36.24 29.49 -28.40
N THR A 5 36.65 28.83 -27.31
CA THR A 5 37.62 29.32 -26.32
C THR A 5 38.95 28.55 -26.29
N GLY A 6 39.14 27.56 -27.17
CA GLY A 6 40.38 26.79 -27.29
C GLY A 6 40.64 25.75 -26.19
N ALA A 7 39.75 25.57 -25.22
CA ALA A 7 39.88 24.57 -24.15
C ALA A 7 38.58 23.77 -23.95
N ARG A 8 38.71 22.52 -23.50
CA ARG A 8 37.61 21.58 -23.19
C ARG A 8 37.75 21.01 -21.77
N TRP A 9 36.69 20.39 -21.26
CA TRP A 9 36.74 19.64 -19.99
C TRP A 9 37.73 18.47 -19.97
N ILE A 10 37.98 17.87 -21.14
CA ILE A 10 38.88 16.71 -21.30
C ILE A 10 40.35 17.16 -21.35
N ASP A 11 40.62 18.44 -21.65
CA ASP A 11 41.99 18.99 -21.70
C ASP A 11 42.51 19.38 -20.29
N ARG A 12 41.87 18.87 -19.24
CA ARG A 12 42.33 19.02 -17.86
C ARG A 12 43.37 17.93 -17.63
N ASP A 13 44.57 18.31 -17.19
CA ASP A 13 45.62 17.35 -16.82
C ASP A 13 45.06 16.43 -15.73
N TRP A 14 44.73 15.22 -16.15
CA TRP A 14 44.20 14.15 -15.32
C TRP A 14 45.32 13.24 -14.83
N ASP A 15 46.55 13.74 -14.81
CA ASP A 15 47.73 13.05 -14.29
C ASP A 15 47.51 12.82 -12.79
N VAL A 16 46.98 11.64 -12.49
CA VAL A 16 46.90 11.10 -11.15
C VAL A 16 48.32 10.67 -10.79
N GLY A 17 49.15 11.64 -10.40
CA GLY A 17 50.50 11.42 -9.84
C GLY A 17 51.22 10.22 -10.45
N THR A 18 51.35 10.18 -11.78
CA THR A 18 52.05 9.09 -12.49
C THR A 18 53.47 8.92 -11.95
N GLU A 19 54.08 10.01 -11.46
CA GLU A 19 55.39 10.00 -10.79
C GLU A 19 55.40 9.28 -9.42
N GLU A 20 54.31 9.29 -8.64
CA GLU A 20 54.21 8.59 -7.35
C GLU A 20 53.68 7.15 -7.51
N PHE A 21 52.87 6.90 -8.54
CA PHE A 21 52.27 5.59 -8.82
C PHE A 21 53.25 4.61 -9.49
N GLU A 22 54.14 5.10 -10.36
CA GLU A 22 55.25 4.28 -10.91
C GLU A 22 56.25 3.83 -9.84
N ALA A 23 56.39 4.58 -8.74
CA ALA A 23 57.29 4.26 -7.63
C ALA A 23 56.79 3.10 -6.74
N THR A 24 55.50 2.73 -6.84
CA THR A 24 54.86 1.72 -5.97
C THR A 24 54.31 0.52 -6.75
N GLY A 25 54.94 0.12 -7.86
CA GLY A 25 54.93 -1.26 -8.35
C GLY A 25 53.59 -2.01 -8.42
N GLY A 26 52.47 -1.37 -8.79
CA GLY A 26 51.18 -2.06 -8.79
C GLY A 26 50.06 -1.38 -9.58
N GLY A 27 49.62 -2.04 -10.65
CA GLY A 27 48.36 -1.77 -11.36
C GLY A 27 48.48 -0.91 -12.62
N ASP A 28 47.67 -1.24 -13.63
CA ASP A 28 47.57 -0.46 -14.86
C ASP A 28 47.08 0.97 -14.54
N ALA A 29 47.98 1.95 -14.61
CA ALA A 29 47.69 3.36 -14.36
C ALA A 29 46.49 3.90 -15.18
N SER A 30 46.20 3.28 -16.33
CA SER A 30 45.03 3.56 -17.16
C SER A 30 43.69 3.25 -16.47
N GLU A 31 43.62 2.20 -15.64
CA GLU A 31 42.37 1.85 -14.94
C GLU A 31 42.06 2.86 -13.81
N ALA A 32 43.09 3.27 -13.06
CA ALA A 32 42.95 4.29 -12.03
C ALA A 32 42.53 5.65 -12.64
N GLN A 33 43.08 6.01 -13.81
CA GLN A 33 42.68 7.20 -14.54
C GLN A 33 41.22 7.14 -15.00
N PHE A 34 40.77 6.00 -15.53
CA PHE A 34 39.39 5.79 -15.96
C PHE A 34 38.38 5.96 -14.83
N TRP A 35 38.62 5.31 -13.68
CA TRP A 35 37.73 5.42 -12.52
C TRP A 35 37.64 6.84 -11.97
N ASN A 36 38.76 7.57 -11.95
CA ASN A 36 38.78 8.97 -11.54
C ASN A 36 37.98 9.86 -12.50
N GLN A 37 38.12 9.68 -13.81
CA GLN A 37 37.33 10.42 -14.81
C GLN A 37 35.83 10.12 -14.64
N TYR A 38 35.46 8.85 -14.46
CA TYR A 38 34.08 8.46 -14.21
C TYR A 38 33.52 9.08 -12.92
N ALA A 39 34.23 8.97 -11.80
CA ALA A 39 33.79 9.50 -10.52
C ALA A 39 33.61 11.02 -10.54
N VAL A 40 34.52 11.75 -11.18
CA VAL A 40 34.41 13.21 -11.33
C VAL A 40 33.27 13.58 -12.28
N SER A 41 33.08 12.85 -13.38
CA SER A 41 31.95 13.10 -14.29
C SER A 41 30.59 12.85 -13.62
N LEU A 42 30.48 11.79 -12.81
CA LEU A 42 29.29 11.47 -12.03
C LEU A 42 29.05 12.53 -10.94
N HIS A 43 30.10 12.93 -10.22
CA HIS A 43 30.02 14.00 -9.24
C HIS A 43 29.58 15.31 -9.92
N TRP A 44 30.02 15.59 -11.15
CA TRP A 44 29.60 16.78 -11.90
C TRP A 44 28.11 16.77 -12.17
N VAL A 45 27.59 15.66 -12.69
CA VAL A 45 26.14 15.52 -12.94
C VAL A 45 25.34 15.63 -11.64
N MET A 46 25.80 15.00 -10.56
CA MET A 46 25.15 15.09 -9.24
C MET A 46 25.16 16.52 -8.68
N ALA A 47 26.28 17.24 -8.81
CA ALA A 47 26.39 18.63 -8.39
C ALA A 47 25.42 19.54 -9.16
N GLN A 48 25.24 19.32 -10.48
CA GLN A 48 24.21 20.06 -11.24
C GLN A 48 22.78 19.70 -10.78
N LEU A 49 22.54 18.45 -10.36
CA LEU A 49 21.24 18.01 -9.88
C LEU A 49 20.87 18.62 -8.51
N THR A 50 21.86 18.82 -7.63
CA THR A 50 21.65 19.25 -6.23
C THR A 50 22.16 20.65 -5.91
N LEU A 51 22.54 21.45 -6.92
CA LEU A 51 23.21 22.77 -6.76
C LEU A 51 24.49 22.70 -5.89
N GLY A 52 25.26 21.62 -6.02
CA GLY A 52 26.53 21.41 -5.32
C GLY A 52 27.68 22.22 -5.92
N ALA A 53 28.65 22.57 -5.08
CA ALA A 53 29.89 23.21 -5.53
C ALA A 53 30.82 22.17 -6.21
N MET A 54 31.47 22.58 -7.29
CA MET A 54 32.40 21.73 -8.02
C MET A 54 33.51 22.55 -8.70
N ASP A 55 34.72 21.99 -8.69
CA ASP A 55 35.94 22.57 -9.29
C ASP A 55 36.04 22.43 -10.82
N VAL A 56 35.08 21.79 -11.48
CA VAL A 56 35.02 21.61 -12.94
C VAL A 56 34.10 22.67 -13.53
N ALA A 57 34.69 23.81 -13.91
CA ALA A 57 33.96 24.91 -14.54
C ALA A 57 33.83 24.71 -16.07
N PRO A 58 32.71 25.13 -16.68
CA PRO A 58 32.55 25.15 -18.14
C PRO A 58 33.53 26.13 -18.80
N ARG A 59 34.35 25.62 -19.72
CA ARG A 59 35.39 26.38 -20.44
C ARG A 59 34.90 26.87 -21.79
N SER A 60 33.92 26.19 -22.40
CA SER A 60 33.30 26.59 -23.67
C SER A 60 31.88 27.14 -23.52
N SER A 61 31.46 28.04 -24.42
CA SER A 61 30.09 28.54 -24.53
C SER A 61 29.05 27.41 -24.66
N PHE A 62 29.40 26.33 -25.37
CA PHE A 62 28.52 25.16 -25.52
C PHE A 62 28.38 24.36 -24.21
N GLU A 63 29.50 24.16 -23.50
CA GLU A 63 29.52 23.51 -22.17
C GLU A 63 28.69 24.32 -21.16
N ARG A 64 28.74 25.66 -21.22
CA ARG A 64 27.90 26.55 -20.41
C ARG A 64 26.42 26.36 -20.70
N MET A 65 26.04 26.34 -22.00
CA MET A 65 24.65 26.15 -22.40
C MET A 65 24.11 24.78 -21.95
N PHE A 66 24.91 23.73 -22.08
CA PHE A 66 24.55 22.39 -21.61
C PHE A 66 24.37 22.34 -20.08
N ALA A 67 25.29 22.96 -19.32
CA ALA A 67 25.19 23.07 -17.87
C ALA A 67 23.91 23.81 -17.44
N VAL A 68 23.58 24.92 -18.10
CA VAL A 68 22.34 25.69 -17.83
C VAL A 68 21.09 24.85 -18.11
N LEU A 69 21.06 24.09 -19.22
CA LEU A 69 19.93 23.21 -19.52
C LEU A 69 19.76 22.11 -18.48
N LEU A 70 20.86 21.49 -18.04
CA LEU A 70 20.83 20.49 -16.97
C LEU A 70 20.32 21.07 -15.65
N LEU A 71 20.72 22.29 -15.29
CA LEU A 71 20.20 22.98 -14.11
C LEU A 71 18.68 23.23 -14.20
N VAL A 72 18.17 23.61 -15.37
CA VAL A 72 16.71 23.78 -15.57
C VAL A 72 15.98 22.44 -15.43
N VAL A 73 16.50 21.36 -16.02
CA VAL A 73 15.93 20.01 -15.89
C VAL A 73 15.97 19.54 -14.44
N ALA A 74 17.09 19.75 -13.75
CA ALA A 74 17.25 19.44 -12.33
C ALA A 74 16.26 20.20 -11.45
N MET A 75 16.03 21.50 -11.73
CA MET A 75 15.08 22.32 -11.01
C MET A 75 13.63 21.81 -11.20
N ILE A 76 13.24 21.47 -12.43
CA ILE A 76 11.90 20.93 -12.73
C ILE A 76 11.74 19.54 -12.09
N GLY A 77 12.74 18.67 -12.22
CA GLY A 77 12.72 17.32 -11.66
C GLY A 77 12.70 17.32 -10.14
N GLY A 78 13.53 18.14 -9.51
CA GLY A 78 13.62 18.29 -8.06
C GLY A 78 12.32 18.80 -7.44
N THR A 79 11.73 19.85 -8.03
CA THR A 79 10.44 20.39 -7.55
C THR A 79 9.29 19.41 -7.71
N SER A 80 9.21 18.71 -8.86
CA SER A 80 8.18 17.70 -9.12
C SER A 80 8.32 16.49 -8.18
N GLY A 81 9.55 16.03 -7.96
CA GLY A 81 9.84 14.92 -7.05
C GLY A 81 9.44 15.23 -5.60
N MET A 82 9.79 16.42 -5.11
CA MET A 82 9.38 16.89 -3.78
C MET A 82 7.85 16.93 -3.64
N SER A 83 7.14 17.45 -4.66
CA SER A 83 5.68 17.52 -4.64
C SER A 83 5.02 16.13 -4.50
N VAL A 84 5.48 15.14 -5.26
CA VAL A 84 4.97 13.76 -5.17
C VAL A 84 5.25 13.13 -3.81
N MET A 85 6.45 13.34 -3.25
CA MET A 85 6.79 12.84 -1.92
C MET A 85 5.90 13.49 -0.85
N SER A 86 5.73 14.81 -0.89
CA SER A 86 4.85 15.54 0.03
C SER A 86 3.41 15.07 -0.07
N ALA A 87 2.87 14.90 -1.28
CA ALA A 87 1.51 14.39 -1.48
C ALA A 87 1.30 13.00 -0.87
N LYS A 88 2.29 12.10 -1.02
CA LYS A 88 2.24 10.76 -0.40
C LYS A 88 2.29 10.82 1.13
N ILE A 89 3.13 11.68 1.71
CA ILE A 89 3.20 11.89 3.16
C ILE A 89 1.87 12.42 3.70
N VAL A 90 1.26 13.37 3.00
CA VAL A 90 -0.06 13.90 3.36
C VAL A 90 -1.12 12.80 3.28
N GLN A 91 -1.15 12.01 2.20
CA GLN A 91 -2.10 10.90 2.05
C GLN A 91 -1.95 9.88 3.18
N MET A 92 -0.71 9.52 3.55
CA MET A 92 -0.45 8.61 4.66
C MET A 92 -0.91 9.19 6.00
N SER A 93 -0.62 10.48 6.24
CA SER A 93 -1.08 11.20 7.43
C SER A 93 -2.61 11.26 7.52
N MET A 94 -3.29 11.49 6.40
CA MET A 94 -4.77 11.54 6.35
C MET A 94 -5.41 10.21 6.74
N VAL A 95 -4.83 9.07 6.35
CA VAL A 95 -5.32 7.74 6.76
C VAL A 95 -5.23 7.57 8.28
N GLY A 96 -4.13 8.02 8.89
CA GLY A 96 -3.98 8.02 10.36
C GLY A 96 -4.97 8.96 11.04
N GLN A 97 -5.12 10.18 10.52
CA GLN A 97 -6.01 11.19 11.09
C GLN A 97 -7.48 10.75 11.07
N LYS A 98 -7.95 10.13 9.98
CA LYS A 98 -9.32 9.63 9.87
C LYS A 98 -9.63 8.57 10.93
N ARG A 99 -8.67 7.71 11.25
CA ARG A 99 -8.80 6.71 12.33
C ARG A 99 -8.99 7.40 13.68
N THR A 100 -8.11 8.33 14.03
CA THR A 100 -8.20 9.08 15.28
C THR A 100 -9.52 9.84 15.37
N GLN A 101 -9.96 10.47 14.29
CA GLN A 101 -11.23 11.19 14.25
C GLN A 101 -12.43 10.27 14.51
N ASN A 102 -12.51 9.11 13.85
CA ASN A 102 -13.59 8.14 14.06
C ASN A 102 -13.67 7.68 15.53
N LEU A 103 -12.53 7.48 16.19
CA LEU A 103 -12.50 7.14 17.61
C LEU A 103 -13.02 8.29 18.48
N LEU A 104 -12.60 9.52 18.21
CA LEU A 104 -13.07 10.70 18.95
C LEU A 104 -14.57 10.92 18.76
N ASP A 105 -15.09 10.73 17.56
CA ASP A 105 -16.53 10.87 17.26
C ASP A 105 -17.35 9.80 18.01
N ALA A 106 -16.87 8.55 18.03
CA ALA A 106 -17.50 7.48 18.82
C ALA A 106 -17.49 7.79 20.32
N GLN A 107 -16.39 8.31 20.86
CA GLN A 107 -16.31 8.74 22.25
C GLN A 107 -17.27 9.88 22.57
N ALA A 108 -17.39 10.87 21.68
CA ALA A 108 -18.30 11.99 21.83
C ALA A 108 -19.77 11.51 21.85
N PHE A 109 -20.13 10.59 20.95
CA PHE A 109 -21.45 9.97 20.89
C PHE A 109 -21.80 9.21 22.19
N LEU A 110 -20.91 8.33 22.66
CA LEU A 110 -21.14 7.56 23.90
C LEU A 110 -21.32 8.46 25.12
N ARG A 111 -20.59 9.59 25.18
CA ARG A 111 -20.73 10.58 26.25
C ARG A 111 -22.04 11.35 26.15
N GLN A 112 -22.48 11.70 24.94
CA GLN A 112 -23.74 12.40 24.70
C GLN A 112 -24.94 11.55 25.15
N GLU A 113 -24.93 10.26 24.84
CA GLU A 113 -25.99 9.30 25.22
C GLU A 113 -25.93 8.85 26.69
N LYS A 114 -24.99 9.39 27.49
CA LYS A 114 -24.81 9.08 28.92
C LYS A 114 -24.69 7.58 29.21
N ILE A 115 -23.98 6.87 28.31
CA ILE A 115 -23.74 5.44 28.45
C ILE A 115 -22.88 5.17 29.70
N PRO A 116 -23.15 4.10 30.47
CA PRO A 116 -22.34 3.73 31.63
C PRO A 116 -20.84 3.61 31.28
N PRO A 117 -19.94 4.02 32.19
CA PRO A 117 -18.50 4.08 31.91
C PRO A 117 -17.91 2.71 31.57
N GLU A 118 -18.46 1.64 32.15
CA GLU A 118 -18.03 0.26 31.90
C GLU A 118 -18.30 -0.17 30.44
N LEU A 119 -19.51 0.10 29.94
CA LEU A 119 -19.90 -0.21 28.56
C LEU A 119 -19.14 0.69 27.56
N CYS A 120 -18.91 1.95 27.91
CA CYS A 120 -18.12 2.88 27.08
C CYS A 120 -16.68 2.35 26.86
N LEU A 121 -16.05 1.85 27.92
CA LEU A 121 -14.70 1.31 27.86
C LEU A 121 -14.63 -0.01 27.06
N GLN A 122 -15.65 -0.87 27.16
CA GLN A 122 -15.76 -2.07 26.33
C GLN A 122 -15.86 -1.71 24.84
N VAL A 123 -16.77 -0.79 24.48
CA VAL A 123 -16.95 -0.34 23.09
C VAL A 123 -15.67 0.29 22.55
N GLN A 124 -14.98 1.14 23.33
CA GLN A 124 -13.73 1.76 22.90
C GLN A 124 -12.61 0.75 22.63
N ARG A 125 -12.45 -0.25 23.51
CA ARG A 125 -11.49 -1.34 23.32
C ARG A 125 -11.80 -2.12 22.06
N GLN A 126 -13.06 -2.51 21.90
CA GLN A 126 -13.52 -3.24 20.72
C GLN A 126 -13.25 -2.44 19.45
N LEU A 127 -13.59 -1.14 19.40
CA LEU A 127 -13.30 -0.26 18.26
C LEU A 127 -11.80 -0.19 17.94
N MET A 128 -10.93 0.00 18.94
CA MET A 128 -9.48 0.02 18.72
C MET A 128 -8.96 -1.31 18.15
N ASP A 129 -9.44 -2.44 18.69
CA ASP A 129 -9.07 -3.76 18.19
C ASP A 129 -9.59 -4.00 16.76
N ARG A 130 -10.80 -3.52 16.43
CA ARG A 130 -11.38 -3.62 15.08
C ARG A 130 -10.56 -2.85 14.07
N MET A 131 -10.17 -1.62 14.41
CA MET A 131 -9.45 -0.71 13.52
C MET A 131 -8.02 -1.15 13.20
N ASN A 132 -7.42 -1.97 14.06
CA ASN A 132 -6.10 -2.53 13.86
C ASN A 132 -6.10 -3.82 13.03
N LYS A 133 -7.25 -4.49 12.90
CA LYS A 133 -7.38 -5.69 12.08
C LYS A 133 -7.70 -5.31 10.63
N PRO A 134 -7.12 -5.99 9.62
CA PRO A 134 -7.52 -5.79 8.24
C PRO A 134 -8.99 -6.14 8.10
N GLU A 135 -9.79 -5.16 7.69
CA GLU A 135 -11.22 -5.34 7.46
C GLU A 135 -11.40 -6.36 6.32
N ARG A 136 -12.07 -7.48 6.62
CA ARG A 136 -12.56 -8.35 5.55
C ARG A 136 -13.75 -7.64 4.95
N PHE A 137 -13.58 -7.15 3.73
CA PHE A 137 -14.67 -6.48 3.02
C PHE A 137 -15.81 -7.47 2.82
N ASP A 138 -16.95 -7.17 3.44
CA ASP A 138 -18.21 -7.73 3.01
C ASP A 138 -18.56 -7.18 1.62
N GLU A 139 -19.33 -7.92 0.84
CA GLU A 139 -19.70 -7.55 -0.53
C GLU A 139 -20.46 -6.21 -0.58
N SER A 140 -21.13 -5.87 0.53
CA SER A 140 -21.78 -4.57 0.77
C SER A 140 -20.79 -3.39 0.86
N PHE A 141 -19.53 -3.64 1.24
CA PHE A 141 -18.48 -2.62 1.40
C PHE A 141 -17.70 -2.31 0.12
N VAL A 142 -18.03 -2.96 -1.01
CA VAL A 142 -17.38 -2.68 -2.29
C VAL A 142 -18.40 -2.07 -3.28
N PRO A 143 -18.74 -0.78 -3.15
CA PRO A 143 -19.68 -0.10 -4.04
C PRO A 143 -19.32 -0.24 -5.53
N SER A 144 -18.03 -0.36 -5.87
CA SER A 144 -17.58 -0.53 -7.25
C SER A 144 -18.04 -1.84 -7.90
N LEU A 145 -18.30 -2.90 -7.11
CA LEU A 145 -18.88 -4.14 -7.64
C LEU A 145 -20.34 -3.95 -8.08
N THR A 146 -21.05 -2.96 -7.54
CA THR A 146 -22.42 -2.64 -7.96
C THR A 146 -22.48 -1.99 -9.34
N THR A 147 -21.38 -1.37 -9.80
CA THR A 147 -21.25 -0.75 -11.13
C THR A 147 -21.12 -1.79 -12.25
N VAL A 148 -20.69 -3.01 -11.92
CA VAL A 148 -20.49 -4.10 -12.86
C VAL A 148 -21.83 -4.72 -13.28
N SER A 149 -21.91 -5.32 -14.47
CA SER A 149 -23.11 -6.04 -14.92
C SER A 149 -23.58 -7.11 -13.93
N LYS A 150 -24.91 -7.29 -13.82
CA LYS A 150 -25.53 -8.30 -12.93
C LYS A 150 -25.02 -9.72 -13.19
N SER A 151 -24.68 -10.05 -14.45
CA SER A 151 -24.14 -11.36 -14.82
C SER A 151 -22.75 -11.59 -14.21
N LEU A 152 -21.86 -10.58 -14.27
CA LEU A 152 -20.52 -10.71 -13.71
C LEU A 152 -20.54 -10.67 -12.17
N GLN A 153 -21.43 -9.87 -11.57
CA GLN A 153 -21.67 -9.93 -10.12
C GLN A 153 -22.05 -11.35 -9.66
N LEU A 154 -22.96 -12.00 -10.39
CA LEU A 154 -23.37 -13.37 -10.09
C LEU A 154 -22.20 -14.37 -10.22
N GLN A 155 -21.36 -14.21 -11.24
CA GLN A 155 -20.16 -15.05 -11.41
C GLN A 155 -19.15 -14.85 -10.28
N VAL A 156 -18.92 -13.61 -9.84
CA VAL A 156 -18.04 -13.29 -8.71
C VAL A 156 -18.60 -13.92 -7.42
N LYS A 157 -19.90 -13.72 -7.13
CA LYS A 157 -20.57 -14.35 -5.98
C LYS A 157 -20.39 -15.86 -5.98
N HIS A 158 -20.62 -16.49 -7.13
CA HIS A 158 -20.42 -17.93 -7.25
C HIS A 158 -18.97 -18.32 -7.01
N ALA A 159 -18.00 -17.66 -7.65
CA ALA A 159 -16.58 -17.97 -7.51
C ALA A 159 -16.08 -17.89 -6.06
N ILE A 160 -16.61 -16.95 -5.27
CA ILE A 160 -16.26 -16.79 -3.85
C ILE A 160 -17.00 -17.82 -2.96
N ARG A 161 -18.30 -18.03 -3.18
CA ARG A 161 -19.17 -18.81 -2.27
C ARG A 161 -19.12 -20.31 -2.53
N PHE A 162 -19.00 -20.72 -3.79
CA PHE A 162 -19.05 -22.13 -4.20
C PHE A 162 -17.99 -23.01 -3.51
N PRO A 163 -16.71 -22.60 -3.38
CA PRO A 163 -15.69 -23.39 -2.71
C PRO A 163 -16.00 -23.63 -1.22
N VAL A 164 -16.72 -22.72 -0.57
CA VAL A 164 -17.11 -22.85 0.85
C VAL A 164 -18.32 -23.76 0.96
N VAL A 165 -19.35 -23.51 0.15
CA VAL A 165 -20.61 -24.27 0.15
C VAL A 165 -20.35 -25.76 -0.14
N THR A 166 -19.48 -26.06 -1.11
CA THR A 166 -19.16 -27.45 -1.51
C THR A 166 -18.29 -28.23 -0.53
N LYS A 167 -17.75 -27.60 0.51
CA LYS A 167 -17.12 -28.33 1.64
C LYS A 167 -18.14 -29.19 2.39
N HIS A 168 -19.39 -28.73 2.45
CA HIS A 168 -20.45 -29.45 3.13
C HIS A 168 -21.01 -30.56 2.22
N ALA A 169 -21.09 -31.79 2.76
CA ALA A 169 -21.44 -32.98 1.99
C ALA A 169 -22.79 -32.87 1.27
N LEU A 170 -23.80 -32.25 1.91
CA LEU A 170 -25.13 -32.05 1.32
C LEU A 170 -25.07 -31.25 0.03
N PHE A 171 -24.38 -30.10 0.02
CA PHE A 171 -24.31 -29.24 -1.17
C PHE A 171 -23.40 -29.82 -2.25
N ARG A 172 -22.38 -30.58 -1.85
CA ARG A 172 -21.54 -31.33 -2.79
C ARG A 172 -22.36 -32.37 -3.56
N THR A 173 -23.19 -33.14 -2.87
CA THR A 173 -24.08 -34.12 -3.53
C THR A 173 -25.13 -33.40 -4.37
N TRP A 174 -25.72 -32.31 -3.88
CA TRP A 174 -26.69 -31.54 -4.65
C TRP A 174 -26.08 -30.98 -5.95
N TYR A 175 -24.84 -30.51 -5.94
CA TYR A 175 -24.15 -30.05 -7.14
C TYR A 175 -24.09 -31.12 -8.26
N THR A 176 -23.94 -32.38 -7.89
CA THR A 176 -23.90 -33.49 -8.86
C THR A 176 -25.24 -33.75 -9.52
N ILE A 177 -26.34 -33.41 -8.83
CA ILE A 177 -27.72 -33.61 -9.29
C ILE A 177 -28.19 -32.38 -10.08
N ASP A 178 -28.00 -31.18 -9.55
CA ASP A 178 -28.43 -29.92 -10.16
C ASP A 178 -27.43 -28.79 -9.92
N LYS A 179 -26.61 -28.55 -10.94
CA LYS A 179 -25.63 -27.46 -10.94
C LYS A 179 -26.28 -26.08 -10.94
N LYS A 180 -27.44 -25.93 -11.57
CA LYS A 180 -28.12 -24.64 -11.74
C LYS A 180 -28.77 -24.20 -10.43
N ALA A 181 -29.39 -25.13 -9.70
CA ALA A 181 -29.92 -24.85 -8.36
C ALA A 181 -28.83 -24.37 -7.41
N LEU A 182 -27.66 -25.02 -7.41
CA LEU A 182 -26.57 -24.59 -6.54
C LEU A 182 -25.96 -23.25 -6.97
N TRP A 183 -25.91 -22.98 -8.29
CA TRP A 183 -25.49 -21.70 -8.82
C TRP A 183 -26.38 -20.55 -8.32
N ASP A 184 -27.69 -20.76 -8.41
CA ASP A 184 -28.70 -19.81 -7.91
C ASP A 184 -28.64 -19.64 -6.39
N LEU A 185 -28.43 -20.73 -5.65
CA LEU A 185 -28.24 -20.70 -4.20
C LEU A 185 -27.04 -19.82 -3.82
N CYS A 186 -25.89 -20.02 -4.46
CA CYS A 186 -24.70 -19.21 -4.24
C CYS A 186 -24.94 -17.74 -4.60
N GLY A 187 -25.74 -17.45 -5.63
CA GLY A 187 -26.04 -16.08 -6.04
C GLY A 187 -26.97 -15.31 -5.09
N ARG A 188 -27.95 -16.00 -4.49
CA ARG A 188 -29.08 -15.36 -3.81
C ARG A 188 -29.19 -15.65 -2.31
N ALA A 189 -28.85 -16.86 -1.87
CA ALA A 189 -29.17 -17.32 -0.52
C ALA A 189 -27.96 -17.40 0.41
N VAL A 190 -26.76 -17.54 -0.13
CA VAL A 190 -25.53 -17.63 0.68
C VAL A 190 -24.95 -16.24 0.90
N ALA A 191 -24.63 -15.91 2.14
CA ALA A 191 -23.90 -14.69 2.50
C ALA A 191 -22.77 -15.04 3.49
N PHE A 192 -21.71 -14.25 3.50
CA PHE A 192 -20.66 -14.37 4.50
C PHE A 192 -20.96 -13.44 5.67
N SER A 193 -20.85 -13.98 6.88
CA SER A 193 -20.85 -13.17 8.10
C SER A 193 -19.46 -13.26 8.71
N PHE A 194 -18.89 -12.10 9.05
CA PHE A 194 -17.59 -11.99 9.69
C PHE A 194 -17.78 -11.51 11.11
N LEU A 195 -17.54 -12.42 12.06
CA LEU A 195 -17.59 -12.12 13.48
C LEU A 195 -16.17 -11.85 14.00
N GLN A 196 -16.06 -10.90 14.91
CA GLN A 196 -14.86 -10.71 15.70
C GLN A 196 -14.99 -11.42 17.05
N THR A 197 -13.87 -11.50 17.78
CA THR A 197 -13.88 -11.96 19.16
C THR A 197 -14.86 -11.11 19.97
N GLU A 198 -15.65 -11.76 20.83
CA GLU A 198 -16.71 -11.14 21.64
C GLU A 198 -17.97 -10.71 20.88
N ASP A 199 -18.12 -11.07 19.59
CA ASP A 199 -19.41 -10.92 18.90
C ASP A 199 -20.33 -12.11 19.18
N ASP A 200 -21.59 -11.80 19.46
CA ASP A 200 -22.68 -12.77 19.51
C ASP A 200 -23.30 -12.92 18.12
N LEU A 201 -23.41 -14.17 17.64
CA LEU A 201 -24.02 -14.48 16.34
C LEU A 201 -25.56 -14.43 16.39
N PHE A 202 -26.15 -14.81 17.52
CA PHE A 202 -27.59 -14.78 17.78
C PHE A 202 -27.80 -14.78 19.29
N PHE A 203 -28.97 -14.29 19.72
CA PHE A 203 -29.35 -14.25 21.13
C PHE A 203 -30.37 -15.33 21.48
N ALA A 204 -30.42 -15.70 22.77
CA ALA A 204 -31.41 -16.66 23.25
C ALA A 204 -32.83 -16.08 23.11
N GLY A 205 -33.75 -16.89 22.56
CA GLY A 205 -35.13 -16.47 22.26
C GLY A 205 -35.31 -15.76 20.90
N GLU A 206 -34.24 -15.55 20.14
CA GLU A 206 -34.32 -14.99 18.80
C GLU A 206 -34.89 -16.01 17.79
N SER A 207 -35.72 -15.54 16.85
CA SER A 207 -36.27 -16.41 15.80
C SER A 207 -35.19 -16.78 14.79
N ALA A 208 -35.00 -18.08 14.55
CA ALA A 208 -34.03 -18.58 13.58
C ALA A 208 -34.44 -18.21 12.14
N SER A 209 -33.79 -17.19 11.57
CA SER A 209 -34.03 -16.72 10.19
C SER A 209 -33.12 -17.39 9.16
N SER A 210 -31.94 -17.85 9.60
CA SER A 210 -30.86 -18.31 8.73
C SER A 210 -30.13 -19.50 9.34
N MET A 211 -29.59 -20.36 8.47
CA MET A 211 -28.66 -21.40 8.87
C MET A 211 -27.23 -20.87 8.79
N TYR A 212 -26.45 -21.07 9.84
CA TYR A 212 -25.04 -20.69 9.88
C TYR A 212 -24.14 -21.92 9.69
N TYR A 213 -23.09 -21.75 8.89
CA TYR A 213 -22.04 -22.74 8.69
C TYR A 213 -20.68 -22.09 8.93
N ILE A 214 -19.87 -22.72 9.78
CA ILE A 214 -18.55 -22.19 10.15
C ILE A 214 -17.54 -22.62 9.10
N ASP A 215 -17.07 -21.67 8.29
CA ASP A 215 -15.97 -21.91 7.34
C ASP A 215 -14.59 -21.87 8.03
N THR A 216 -14.37 -20.86 8.88
CA THR A 216 -13.13 -20.66 9.62
C THR A 216 -13.40 -20.17 11.04
N GLY A 217 -12.62 -20.64 12.02
CA GLY A 217 -12.70 -20.20 13.41
C GLY A 217 -13.44 -21.18 14.31
N ARG A 218 -13.90 -20.68 15.47
CA ARG A 218 -14.64 -21.45 16.46
C ARG A 218 -15.74 -20.57 17.06
N LEU A 219 -16.92 -21.15 17.22
CA LEU A 219 -18.01 -20.56 17.98
C LEU A 219 -18.28 -21.42 19.21
N THR A 220 -18.68 -20.77 20.30
CA THR A 220 -19.09 -21.44 21.53
C THR A 220 -20.57 -21.20 21.71
N TYR A 221 -21.35 -22.28 21.78
CA TYR A 221 -22.76 -22.19 22.11
C TYR A 221 -22.94 -22.15 23.62
N VAL A 222 -23.52 -21.07 24.13
CA VAL A 222 -23.85 -20.92 25.55
C VAL A 222 -25.36 -21.00 25.70
N GLN A 223 -25.82 -22.08 26.31
CA GLN A 223 -27.25 -22.29 26.56
C GLN A 223 -27.68 -21.52 27.81
N ASN A 224 -28.68 -20.65 27.67
CA ASN A 224 -29.30 -20.01 28.82
C ASN A 224 -30.51 -20.83 29.31
N PRO A 225 -30.44 -21.45 30.50
CA PRO A 225 -31.47 -22.39 30.97
C PRO A 225 -32.85 -21.75 31.15
N SER A 226 -32.95 -20.43 31.34
CA SER A 226 -34.24 -19.73 31.48
C SER A 226 -35.03 -19.60 30.18
N THR A 227 -34.36 -19.75 29.03
CA THR A 227 -34.94 -19.62 27.69
C THR A 227 -35.01 -20.94 26.93
N SER A 228 -34.57 -22.04 27.57
CA SER A 228 -34.59 -23.38 27.00
C SER A 228 -35.89 -24.08 27.41
N MET A 229 -36.99 -23.76 26.73
CA MET A 229 -38.24 -24.53 26.78
C MET A 229 -38.51 -25.17 25.42
#